data_AF-A0AAU6CE96-F1
#
_entry.id   AF-A0AAU6CE96-F1
#
_cell.length_a   1.000
_cell.length_b   1.000
_cell.length_c   1.000
_cell.angle_alpha   90.00
_cell.angle_beta   90.00
_cell.angle_gamma   90.00
#
_symmetry.space_group_name_H-M   'P 1'
#
loop_
_entity.id
_entity.type
_entity.pdbx_description
1 polymer ?
#
loop_
_entity_poly.entity_id
_entity_poly.type
_entity_poly.pdbx_seq_one_letter_code
_entity_poly.pdbx_strand_id
1 'polypeptide(L)'
;MSLYDLRYTHAVLARAADAGRRPAPAKTLRRITSWQWMVLNCRDGSFSTEISTAERRARLQGRLEAQRIRGLHRAGHDIDDADIPPVRHRHDGLWNAW
;
A
#
# COMPACT_ATOMS: atom_id res chain seq x y z
N MET A 1 13.81 8.90 -13.66
CA MET A 1 13.98 8.55 -12.23
C MET A 1 13.82 7.04 -12.11
N SER A 2 14.89 6.30 -11.76
CA SER A 2 14.88 4.82 -11.76
C SER A 2 14.59 4.29 -10.36
N LEU A 3 13.57 3.43 -10.22
CA LEU A 3 13.23 2.77 -8.96
C LEU A 3 13.92 1.40 -8.89
N TYR A 4 14.68 1.15 -7.83
CA TYR A 4 15.35 -0.13 -7.59
C TYR A 4 14.66 -0.89 -6.47
N ASP A 5 14.44 -2.18 -6.66
CA ASP A 5 14.06 -3.11 -5.60
C ASP A 5 15.33 -3.70 -4.98
N LEU A 6 15.35 -3.87 -3.66
CA LEU A 6 16.48 -4.44 -2.91
C LEU A 6 16.12 -5.86 -2.48
N ARG A 7 16.76 -6.86 -3.08
CA ARG A 7 16.43 -8.27 -2.84
C ARG A 7 17.61 -9.01 -2.23
N TYR A 8 17.34 -9.77 -1.17
CA TYR A 8 18.27 -10.73 -0.61
C TYR A 8 17.94 -12.10 -1.21
N THR A 9 18.87 -12.67 -1.97
CA THR A 9 18.74 -14.05 -2.42
C THR A 9 19.29 -14.98 -1.34
N HIS A 10 18.82 -16.23 -1.33
CA HIS A 10 19.30 -17.24 -0.41
C HIS A 10 20.84 -17.40 -0.47
N ALA A 11 21.41 -17.37 -1.68
CA ALA A 11 22.86 -17.44 -1.88
C ALA A 11 23.62 -16.25 -1.27
N VAL A 12 23.06 -15.02 -1.34
CA VAL A 12 23.66 -13.83 -0.74
C VAL A 12 23.63 -13.90 0.79
N LEU A 13 22.55 -14.43 1.36
CA LEU A 13 22.45 -14.61 2.82
C LEU A 13 23.41 -15.69 3.32
N ALA A 14 23.45 -16.85 2.67
CA ALA A 14 24.35 -17.95 3.02
C ALA A 14 25.83 -17.50 2.98
N ARG A 15 26.25 -16.86 1.88
CA ARG A 15 27.62 -16.36 1.73
C ARG A 15 27.99 -15.29 2.76
N ALA A 16 27.04 -14.45 3.16
CA ALA A 16 27.27 -13.43 4.17
C ALA A 16 27.43 -14.05 5.56
N ALA A 17 26.62 -15.07 5.87
CA ALA A 17 26.73 -15.85 7.10
C ALA A 17 28.08 -16.57 7.19
N ASP A 18 28.49 -17.27 6.13
CA ASP A 18 29.79 -17.97 6.08
C ASP A 18 30.97 -17.01 6.25
N ALA A 19 30.83 -15.78 5.74
CA ALA A 19 31.86 -14.76 5.85
C ALA A 19 31.80 -13.95 7.15
N GLY A 20 30.84 -14.21 8.06
CA GLY A 20 30.65 -13.46 9.30
C GLY A 20 30.36 -11.97 9.08
N ARG A 21 29.78 -11.59 7.94
CA ARG A 21 29.54 -10.20 7.56
C ARG A 21 28.06 -9.95 7.30
N ARG A 22 27.67 -8.67 7.37
CA ARG A 22 26.30 -8.26 7.05
C ARG A 22 26.02 -8.48 5.55
N PRO A 23 24.89 -9.10 5.17
CA PRO A 23 24.52 -9.28 3.77
C PRO A 23 24.21 -7.93 3.11
N ALA A 24 24.66 -7.77 1.87
CA ALA A 24 24.32 -6.62 1.02
C ALA A 24 23.26 -7.04 -0.01
N PRO A 25 22.13 -6.32 -0.13
CA PRO A 25 21.06 -6.69 -1.06
C PRO A 25 21.46 -6.43 -2.51
N ALA A 26 20.99 -7.28 -3.42
CA ALA A 26 21.10 -7.03 -4.85
C ALA A 26 20.09 -5.95 -5.27
N LYS A 27 20.56 -4.98 -6.08
CA LYS A 27 19.70 -3.97 -6.71
C LYS A 27 19.11 -4.54 -7.98
N THR A 28 17.80 -4.74 -8.00
CA THR A 28 17.08 -5.13 -9.22
C THR A 28 16.33 -3.91 -9.74
N LEU A 29 16.55 -3.55 -11.00
CA LEU A 29 15.80 -2.46 -11.62
C LEU A 29 14.33 -2.89 -11.72
N ARG A 30 13.45 -2.19 -11.01
CA ARG A 30 12.02 -2.48 -11.07
C ARG A 30 11.46 -1.75 -12.30
N ARG A 31 11.34 -2.47 -13.42
CA ARG A 31 10.70 -1.93 -14.62
C ARG A 31 9.18 -1.95 -14.41
N ILE A 32 8.66 -0.87 -13.80
CA ILE A 32 7.22 -0.66 -13.69
C ILE A 32 6.75 -0.08 -15.03
N THR A 33 6.06 -0.87 -15.84
CA THR A 33 5.32 -0.36 -17.01
C THR A 33 4.02 0.29 -16.53
N SER A 34 4.13 1.47 -15.91
CA SER A 34 2.99 2.32 -15.54
C SER A 34 2.27 2.92 -16.76
N TRP A 35 2.84 2.75 -17.95
CA TRP A 35 2.37 3.31 -19.22
C TRP A 35 0.96 2.90 -19.60
N GLN A 36 0.60 1.63 -19.40
CA GLN A 36 -0.68 1.12 -19.88
C GLN A 36 -1.86 1.67 -19.06
N TRP A 37 -1.69 1.87 -17.76
CA TRP A 37 -2.73 2.46 -16.91
C TRP A 37 -2.93 3.96 -17.20
N MET A 38 -1.83 4.71 -17.39
CA MET A 38 -1.89 6.14 -17.72
C MET A 38 -2.60 6.41 -19.05
N VAL A 39 -2.31 5.61 -20.08
CA VAL A 39 -2.94 5.75 -21.40
C VAL A 39 -4.44 5.43 -21.36
N LEU A 40 -4.86 4.49 -20.51
CA LEU A 40 -6.25 4.05 -20.42
C LEU A 40 -7.11 4.92 -19.52
N ASN A 41 -6.53 5.50 -18.46
CA ASN A 41 -7.31 6.15 -17.39
C ASN A 41 -7.10 7.67 -17.27
N CYS A 42 -6.00 8.23 -17.79
CA CYS A 42 -5.66 9.65 -17.61
C CYS A 42 -5.82 10.47 -18.90
N ARG A 43 -6.86 10.22 -19.70
CA ARG A 43 -7.05 10.87 -21.02
C ARG A 43 -7.24 12.39 -20.93
N ASP A 44 -7.85 12.87 -19.85
CA ASP A 44 -8.31 14.27 -19.74
C ASP A 44 -7.73 15.02 -18.52
N GLY A 45 -6.82 14.38 -17.76
CA GLY A 45 -6.33 14.90 -16.48
C GLY A 45 -4.87 14.56 -16.19
N SER A 46 -4.19 15.42 -15.43
CA SER A 46 -2.87 15.10 -14.89
C SER A 46 -3.00 13.91 -13.93
N PHE A 47 -2.26 12.83 -14.20
CA PHE A 47 -2.14 11.62 -13.36
C PHE A 47 -2.02 11.94 -11.86
N SER A 48 -1.21 12.96 -11.53
CA SER A 48 -0.99 13.40 -10.15
C SER A 48 -2.28 13.94 -9.51
N THR A 49 -3.10 14.66 -10.28
CA THR A 49 -4.38 15.22 -9.83
C THR A 49 -5.41 14.12 -9.59
N GLU A 50 -5.49 13.13 -10.48
CA GLU A 50 -6.40 12.00 -10.33
C GLU A 50 -6.07 11.16 -9.10
N ILE A 51 -4.79 10.82 -8.90
CA ILE A 51 -4.34 10.10 -7.70
C ILE A 51 -4.59 10.91 -6.44
N SER A 52 -4.26 12.20 -6.43
CA SER A 52 -4.50 13.06 -5.27
C SER A 52 -5.99 13.16 -4.95
N THR A 53 -6.85 13.18 -5.97
CA THR A 53 -8.31 13.21 -5.81
C THR A 53 -8.85 11.89 -5.28
N ALA A 54 -8.41 10.76 -5.84
CA ALA A 54 -8.78 9.42 -5.38
C ALA A 54 -8.34 9.20 -3.93
N GLU A 55 -7.13 9.62 -3.57
CA GLU A 55 -6.60 9.52 -2.22
C GLU A 55 -7.38 10.40 -1.24
N ARG A 56 -7.74 11.63 -1.64
CA ARG A 56 -8.58 12.53 -0.84
C ARG A 56 -9.96 11.94 -0.60
N ARG A 57 -10.59 11.35 -1.62
CA ARG A 57 -11.88 10.65 -1.49
C ARG A 57 -11.78 9.48 -0.52
N ALA A 58 -10.76 8.63 -0.65
CA ALA A 58 -10.55 7.50 0.26
C ALA A 58 -10.36 7.95 1.73
N ARG A 59 -9.57 9.01 1.96
CA ARG A 59 -9.41 9.59 3.30
C ARG A 59 -10.71 10.16 3.86
N LEU A 60 -11.54 10.78 3.02
CA LEU A 60 -12.85 11.30 3.43
C LEU A 60 -13.78 10.15 3.84
N GLN A 61 -13.86 9.09 3.03
CA GLN A 61 -14.67 7.91 3.34
C GLN A 61 -14.25 7.30 4.70
N GLY A 62 -12.96 7.03 4.90
CA GLY A 62 -12.48 6.50 6.19
C GLY A 62 -12.76 7.42 7.39
N ARG A 63 -12.74 8.75 7.20
CA ARG A 63 -13.12 9.71 8.26
C ARG A 63 -14.61 9.62 8.59
N LEU A 64 -15.47 9.51 7.58
CA LEU A 64 -16.92 9.40 7.77
C LEU A 64 -17.29 8.07 8.45
N GLU A 65 -16.65 6.97 8.05
CA GLU A 65 -16.81 5.67 8.71
C GLU A 65 -16.37 5.73 10.17
N ALA A 66 -15.19 6.28 10.46
CA ALA A 66 -14.71 6.46 11.83
C ALA A 66 -15.65 7.34 12.66
N GLN A 67 -16.24 8.40 12.07
CA GLN A 67 -17.23 9.23 12.74
C GLN A 67 -18.52 8.44 13.05
N ARG A 68 -19.00 7.62 12.11
CA ARG A 68 -20.17 6.75 12.28
C ARG A 68 -19.95 5.77 13.44
N ILE A 69 -18.82 5.09 13.46
CA ILE A 69 -18.44 4.12 14.51
C ILE A 69 -18.39 4.79 15.88
N ARG A 70 -17.76 5.96 15.98
CA ARG A 70 -17.72 6.73 17.23
C ARG A 70 -19.11 7.21 17.66
N GLY A 71 -20.00 7.51 16.72
CA GLY A 71 -21.40 7.85 16.99
C GLY A 71 -22.16 6.67 17.59
N LEU A 72 -22.01 5.48 17.01
CA LEU A 72 -22.61 4.23 17.51
C LEU A 72 -22.12 3.90 18.93
N HIS A 73 -20.80 3.98 19.17
CA HIS A 73 -20.22 3.80 20.51
C HIS A 73 -20.87 4.71 21.56
N ARG A 74 -20.98 6.01 21.23
CA ARG A 74 -21.51 7.02 22.15
C ARG A 74 -22.99 6.82 22.44
N ALA A 75 -23.72 6.24 21.50
CA ALA A 75 -25.12 5.86 21.67
C ALA A 75 -25.29 4.53 22.44
N GLY A 76 -24.21 3.90 22.88
CA GLY A 76 -24.24 2.67 23.67
C GLY A 76 -24.46 1.40 22.84
N HIS A 77 -24.28 1.48 21.52
CA HIS A 77 -24.31 0.29 20.67
C HIS A 77 -23.01 -0.50 20.78
N ASP A 78 -23.15 -1.83 20.78
CA ASP A 78 -22.03 -2.74 20.61
C ASP A 78 -21.43 -2.57 19.21
N ILE A 79 -20.11 -2.58 19.15
CA ILE A 79 -19.30 -2.25 17.97
C ILE A 79 -18.42 -3.44 17.59
N ASP A 80 -18.39 -4.50 18.41
CA ASP A 80 -17.58 -5.68 18.14
C ASP A 80 -18.04 -6.38 16.84
N ASP A 81 -19.30 -6.17 16.43
CA ASP A 81 -19.85 -6.64 15.15
C ASP A 81 -19.64 -5.65 13.97
N ALA A 82 -19.07 -4.47 14.20
CA ALA A 82 -18.82 -3.52 13.13
C ALA A 82 -17.63 -3.99 12.29
N ASP A 83 -17.91 -4.48 11.08
CA ASP A 83 -16.87 -4.78 10.10
C ASP A 83 -16.23 -3.48 9.60
N ILE A 84 -15.13 -3.08 10.24
CA ILE A 84 -14.36 -1.89 9.91
C ILE A 84 -13.23 -2.34 8.97
N PRO A 85 -13.32 -2.05 7.66
CA PRO A 85 -12.24 -2.39 6.75
C PRO A 85 -10.96 -1.64 7.18
N PRO A 86 -9.79 -2.31 7.20
CA PRO A 86 -8.57 -1.69 7.63
C PRO A 86 -8.25 -0.49 6.75
N VAL A 87 -8.04 0.68 7.37
CA VAL A 87 -7.62 1.90 6.66
C VAL A 87 -6.21 1.66 6.12
N ARG A 88 -6.13 1.36 4.82
CA ARG A 88 -4.93 1.27 3.98
C ARG A 88 -3.63 1.06 4.75
N HIS A 89 -3.40 -0.18 5.18
CA HIS A 89 -2.12 -0.54 5.75
C HIS A 89 -1.09 -0.72 4.62
N ARG A 90 0.20 -0.55 4.92
CA ARG A 90 1.33 -0.90 4.02
C ARG A 90 1.22 -2.33 3.44
N HIS A 91 0.38 -3.18 4.04
CA HIS A 91 0.14 -4.57 3.69
C HIS A 91 -1.26 -4.84 3.12
N ASP A 92 -1.98 -3.83 2.63
CA ASP A 92 -3.28 -4.01 1.94
C ASP A 92 -3.25 -5.06 0.83
N GLY A 93 -2.10 -5.21 0.17
CA GLY A 93 -1.89 -6.26 -0.84
C GLY A 93 -1.91 -7.69 -0.28
N LEU A 94 -1.68 -7.89 1.02
CA LEU A 94 -1.80 -9.19 1.69
C LEU A 94 -3.24 -9.47 2.14
N TRP A 95 -4.03 -8.43 2.41
CA TRP A 95 -5.43 -8.57 2.83
C TRP A 95 -6.34 -8.92 1.64
N ASN A 96 -6.12 -8.30 0.49
CA ASN A 96 -6.88 -8.56 -0.75
C ASN A 96 -6.34 -9.76 -1.57
N ALA A 97 -5.46 -10.58 -0.99
CA ALA A 97 -4.83 -11.72 -1.68
C ALA A 97 -5.60 -13.04 -1.50
N TRP A 98 -6.80 -12.99 -0.93
CA TRP A 98 -7.71 -14.13 -0.78
C TRP A 98 -8.94 -13.95 -1.65
#